data_AF-A0A2V5N016-F1
#
_entry.id   AF-A0A2V5N016-F1
#
_cell.length_a   1.000
_cell.length_b   1.000
_cell.length_c   1.000
_cell.angle_alpha   90.00
_cell.angle_beta   90.00
_cell.angle_gamma   90.00
#
_symmetry.space_group_name_H-M   'P 1'
#
loop_
_entity.id
_entity.type
_entity.pdbx_description
1 polymer ?
#
loop_
_entity_poly.entity_id
_entity_poly.type
_entity_poly.pdbx_seq_one_letter_code
_entity_poly.pdbx_strand_id
1 'polypeptide(L)'
;MKTNDRCRVAVVGVSGYAGEELVRLLLAHPDAELTAVTSRQNLGKKLSQVFPRFARVATADTISFSDLDSANIARHTDIVFLALPHGVSAEFAKPLLDRGARVIDLSADFRLRSADLYR
;
A
#
# COMPACT_ATOMS: atom_id res chain seq x y z
N MET A 1 20.57 -1.95 15.89
CA MET A 1 19.67 -2.26 14.76
C MET A 1 20.51 -2.18 13.50
N LYS A 2 20.51 -3.21 12.65
CA LYS A 2 21.32 -3.21 11.42
C LYS A 2 20.87 -2.05 10.53
N THR A 3 21.78 -1.17 10.16
CA THR A 3 21.53 0.11 9.47
C THR A 3 21.46 -0.03 7.95
N ASN A 4 20.90 -1.13 7.39
CA ASN A 4 20.93 -1.29 5.93
C ASN A 4 19.83 -2.13 5.26
N ASP A 5 18.75 -2.50 5.95
CA ASP A 5 17.62 -3.17 5.28
C ASP A 5 16.46 -2.17 5.17
N ARG A 6 16.19 -1.69 3.96
CA ARG A 6 15.02 -0.83 3.69
C ARG A 6 13.75 -1.62 4.00
N CYS A 7 12.79 -0.99 4.68
CA CYS A 7 11.52 -1.61 5.00
C CYS A 7 10.69 -1.78 3.72
N ARG A 8 10.22 -3.00 3.43
CA ARG A 8 9.42 -3.28 2.23
C ARG A 8 7.98 -2.87 2.46
N VAL A 9 7.43 -2.06 1.57
CA VAL A 9 6.13 -1.43 1.72
C VAL A 9 5.22 -1.78 0.55
N ALA A 10 3.99 -2.16 0.85
CA ALA A 10 2.90 -2.20 -0.12
C ALA A 10 1.92 -1.05 0.10
N VAL A 11 1.33 -0.56 -1.00
CA VAL A 11 0.18 0.34 -0.95
C VAL A 11 -1.01 -0.28 -1.66
N VAL A 12 -2.08 -0.52 -0.90
CA VAL A 12 -3.34 -1.05 -1.39
C VAL A 12 -4.26 0.11 -1.74
N GLY A 13 -4.80 0.15 -2.96
CA GLY A 13 -5.74 1.20 -3.37
C GLY A 13 -5.09 2.51 -3.82
N VAL A 14 -4.00 2.44 -4.59
CA VAL A 14 -3.20 3.64 -4.98
C VAL A 14 -3.99 4.66 -5.83
N SER A 15 -5.07 4.26 -6.49
CA SER A 15 -5.79 5.12 -7.46
C SER A 15 -6.47 6.37 -6.86
N GLY A 16 -6.58 6.49 -5.53
CA GLY A 16 -7.04 7.71 -4.88
C GLY A 16 -5.89 8.69 -4.59
N TYR A 17 -6.20 9.97 -4.38
CA TYR A 17 -5.19 11.00 -4.11
C TYR A 17 -4.29 10.70 -2.91
N ALA A 18 -4.84 10.15 -1.83
CA ALA A 18 -4.06 9.77 -0.66
C ALA A 18 -3.05 8.66 -0.99
N GLY A 19 -3.44 7.67 -1.80
CA GLY A 19 -2.57 6.59 -2.26
C GLY A 19 -1.48 7.10 -3.20
N GLU A 20 -1.82 7.97 -4.15
CA GLU A 20 -0.86 8.58 -5.07
C GLU A 20 0.18 9.46 -4.35
N GLU A 21 -0.25 10.27 -3.38
CA GLU A 21 0.67 11.07 -2.58
C GLU A 21 1.55 10.22 -1.67
N LEU A 22 1.01 9.16 -1.08
CA LEU A 22 1.80 8.19 -0.33
C LEU A 22 2.88 7.54 -1.20
N VAL A 23 2.53 7.14 -2.43
CA VAL A 23 3.50 6.62 -3.39
C VAL A 23 4.60 7.64 -3.70
N ARG A 24 4.24 8.91 -3.92
CA ARG A 24 5.25 9.98 -4.13
C ARG A 24 6.23 10.09 -2.97
N LEU A 25 5.74 10.00 -1.73
CA LEU A 25 6.58 10.03 -0.53
C LEU A 25 7.47 8.79 -0.43
N LEU A 26 6.90 7.60 -0.63
CA LEU A 26 7.63 6.33 -0.54
C LEU A 26 8.73 6.18 -1.59
N LEU A 27 8.48 6.64 -2.82
CA LEU A 27 9.48 6.62 -3.90
C LEU A 27 10.72 7.47 -3.59
N ALA A 28 10.61 8.43 -2.66
CA ALA A 28 11.71 9.29 -2.23
C ALA A 28 12.24 8.94 -0.82
N HIS A 29 11.68 7.93 -0.16
CA HIS A 29 11.99 7.65 1.24
C HIS A 29 13.29 6.84 1.37
N PRO A 30 14.29 7.28 2.19
CA PRO A 30 15.59 6.61 2.25
C PRO A 30 15.54 5.19 2.84
N ASP A 31 14.62 4.98 3.79
CA ASP A 31 14.51 3.74 4.56
C ASP A 31 13.31 2.87 4.18
N ALA A 32 12.56 3.24 3.13
CA ALA A 32 11.41 2.47 2.67
C ALA A 32 11.57 2.11 1.20
N GLU A 33 11.18 0.89 0.86
CA GLU A 33 11.17 0.38 -0.50
C GLU A 33 9.73 0.04 -0.87
N LEU A 34 9.17 0.76 -1.84
CA LEU A 34 7.86 0.42 -2.39
C LEU A 34 8.02 -0.85 -3.24
N THR A 35 7.46 -1.98 -2.79
CA THR A 35 7.61 -3.27 -3.47
C THR A 35 6.33 -3.72 -4.16
N ALA A 36 5.17 -3.22 -3.75
CA ALA A 36 3.89 -3.56 -4.36
C ALA A 36 2.89 -2.40 -4.33
N VAL A 37 2.09 -2.32 -5.39
CA VAL A 37 0.96 -1.41 -5.52
C VAL A 37 -0.22 -2.19 -6.08
N THR A 38 -1.42 -1.94 -5.57
CA THR A 38 -2.62 -2.64 -6.05
C THR A 38 -3.65 -1.70 -6.67
N SER A 39 -4.33 -2.19 -7.69
CA SER A 39 -5.46 -1.50 -8.32
C SER A 39 -6.27 -2.47 -9.17
N ARG A 40 -7.59 -2.47 -9.00
CA ARG A 40 -8.51 -3.25 -9.86
C ARG A 40 -8.56 -2.72 -11.29
N GLN A 41 -8.43 -1.40 -11.48
CA GLN A 41 -8.59 -0.73 -12.77
C GLN A 41 -7.31 -0.77 -13.63
N ASN A 42 -6.15 -0.93 -12.99
CA ASN A 42 -4.85 -0.78 -13.65
C ASN A 42 -3.99 -2.05 -13.63
N LEU A 43 -4.59 -3.22 -13.39
CA LEU A 43 -3.91 -4.51 -13.33
C LEU A 43 -2.91 -4.68 -14.48
N GLY A 44 -1.69 -5.08 -14.12
CA GLY A 44 -0.59 -5.36 -15.06
C GLY A 44 0.11 -4.14 -15.64
N LYS A 45 -0.48 -2.94 -15.54
CA LYS A 45 0.20 -1.70 -15.95
C LYS A 45 1.32 -1.35 -14.98
N LYS A 46 2.35 -0.67 -15.47
CA LYS A 46 3.42 -0.13 -14.62
C LYS A 46 2.94 1.12 -13.87
N LEU A 47 3.55 1.37 -12.71
CA LEU A 47 3.29 2.58 -11.93
C LEU A 47 3.61 3.85 -12.74
N SER A 48 4.71 3.85 -13.48
CA SER A 48 5.12 4.92 -14.42
C SER A 48 4.11 5.17 -15.55
N GLN A 49 3.37 4.14 -16.00
CA GLN A 49 2.37 4.25 -17.07
C GLN A 49 1.07 4.89 -16.58
N VAL A 50 0.66 4.55 -15.36
CA VAL A 50 -0.57 5.09 -14.74
C VAL A 50 -0.33 6.48 -14.18
N PHE A 51 0.85 6.73 -13.62
CA PHE A 51 1.27 8.02 -13.10
C PHE A 51 2.54 8.50 -13.83
N PRO A 52 2.40 9.11 -15.03
CA PRO A 52 3.54 9.58 -15.84
C PRO A 52 4.48 10.53 -15.10
N ARG A 53 4.00 11.23 -14.07
CA ARG A 53 4.81 12.10 -13.20
C ARG A 53 5.95 11.35 -12.50
N PHE A 54 5.83 10.04 -12.31
CA PHE A 54 6.87 9.20 -11.69
C PHE A 54 7.80 8.54 -12.71
N ALA A 55 7.63 8.75 -14.02
CA ALA A 55 8.38 8.05 -15.05
C ALA A 55 9.91 8.28 -15.00
N ARG A 56 10.38 9.35 -14.33
CA ARG A 56 11.82 9.62 -14.12
C ARG A 56 12.41 8.90 -12.89
N VAL A 57 11.57 8.22 -12.09
CA VAL A 57 12.00 7.42 -10.94
C VAL A 57 12.16 5.98 -11.41
N ALA A 58 13.39 5.44 -11.42
CA ALA A 58 13.66 4.12 -11.96
C ALA A 58 12.78 3.02 -11.35
N THR A 59 12.57 3.06 -10.03
CA THR A 59 11.72 2.11 -9.30
C THR A 59 10.25 2.15 -9.75
N ALA A 60 9.75 3.29 -10.24
CA ALA A 60 8.38 3.37 -10.72
C ALA A 60 8.16 2.58 -12.03
N ASP A 61 9.22 2.29 -12.78
CA ASP A 61 9.12 1.48 -14.00
C ASP A 61 9.32 -0.03 -13.77
N THR A 62 9.72 -0.42 -12.55
CA THR A 62 9.88 -1.82 -12.14
C THR A 62 8.67 -2.37 -11.40
N ILE A 63 7.77 -1.50 -10.92
CA ILE A 63 6.58 -1.90 -10.17
C ILE A 63 5.36 -1.89 -11.09
N SER A 64 4.67 -3.02 -11.16
CA SER A 64 3.37 -3.14 -11.82
C SER A 64 2.25 -3.28 -10.81
N PHE A 65 1.06 -2.78 -11.17
CA PHE A 65 -0.14 -2.98 -10.37
C PHE A 65 -0.54 -4.45 -10.34
N SER A 66 -0.69 -4.99 -9.15
CA SER A 66 -1.21 -6.33 -8.91
C SER A 66 -2.66 -6.29 -8.41
N ASP A 67 -3.27 -7.47 -8.36
CA ASP A 67 -4.55 -7.64 -7.70
C ASP A 67 -4.39 -7.56 -6.17
N LEU A 68 -5.51 -7.37 -5.49
CA LEU A 68 -5.59 -7.32 -4.03
C LEU A 68 -5.58 -8.74 -3.44
N ASP A 69 -4.46 -9.43 -3.57
CA ASP A 69 -4.23 -10.72 -2.90
C ASP A 69 -3.38 -10.52 -1.63
N SER A 70 -4.05 -10.55 -0.47
CA SER A 70 -3.41 -10.41 0.84
C SER A 70 -2.30 -11.45 1.10
N ALA A 71 -2.41 -12.66 0.54
CA ALA A 71 -1.42 -13.70 0.74
C ALA A 71 -0.14 -13.41 -0.04
N ASN A 72 -0.25 -12.92 -1.28
CA ASN A 72 0.89 -12.50 -2.08
C ASN A 72 1.55 -11.26 -1.48
N ILE A 73 0.75 -10.24 -1.15
CA ILE A 73 1.24 -8.96 -0.60
C ILE A 73 2.05 -9.20 0.68
N ALA A 74 1.51 -9.95 1.64
CA ALA A 74 2.16 -10.16 2.93
C ALA A 74 3.46 -10.99 2.85
N ARG A 75 3.66 -11.81 1.81
CA ARG A 75 4.91 -12.59 1.64
C ARG A 75 6.11 -11.69 1.29
N HIS A 76 5.86 -10.56 0.65
CA HIS A 76 6.90 -9.72 0.07
C HIS A 76 7.00 -8.34 0.72
N THR A 77 6.22 -8.07 1.77
CA THR A 77 6.15 -6.76 2.43
C THR A 77 6.18 -6.88 3.94
N ASP A 78 6.75 -5.86 4.58
CA ASP A 78 6.83 -5.75 6.04
C ASP A 78 5.72 -4.82 6.57
N ILE A 79 5.38 -3.79 5.78
CA ILE A 79 4.32 -2.81 6.06
C ILE A 79 3.36 -2.74 4.87
N VAL A 80 2.06 -2.68 5.17
CA VAL A 80 1.02 -2.48 4.16
C VAL A 80 0.17 -1.28 4.53
N PHE A 81 0.09 -0.31 3.62
CA PHE A 81 -0.83 0.81 3.73
C PHE A 81 -2.14 0.49 3.04
N LEU A 82 -3.26 0.76 3.70
CA LEU A 82 -4.60 0.67 3.10
C LEU A 82 -5.09 2.09 2.77
N ALA A 83 -5.07 2.45 1.49
CA ALA A 83 -5.59 3.70 0.96
C ALA A 83 -6.97 3.46 0.31
N LEU A 84 -7.86 2.80 1.06
CA LEU A 84 -9.15 2.33 0.58
C LEU A 84 -10.29 3.27 1.03
N PRO A 85 -11.45 3.24 0.34
CA PRO A 85 -12.66 3.85 0.86
C PRO A 85 -13.01 3.32 2.25
N HIS A 86 -13.73 4.13 3.02
CA HIS A 86 -14.27 3.73 4.31
C HIS A 86 -15.16 2.48 4.20
N GLY A 87 -15.07 1.61 5.20
CA GLY A 87 -15.80 0.34 5.32
C GLY A 87 -15.16 -0.84 4.59
N VAL A 88 -14.06 -0.60 3.85
CA VAL A 88 -13.41 -1.62 3.03
C VAL A 88 -12.13 -2.16 3.69
N SER A 89 -11.47 -1.38 4.55
CA SER A 89 -10.16 -1.73 5.10
C SER A 89 -10.19 -2.97 5.99
N ALA A 90 -11.30 -3.21 6.70
CA ALA A 90 -11.45 -4.36 7.59
C ALA A 90 -11.31 -5.72 6.88
N GLU A 91 -11.78 -5.84 5.63
CA GLU A 91 -11.68 -7.06 4.81
C GLU A 91 -10.22 -7.46 4.54
N PHE A 92 -9.34 -6.46 4.38
CA PHE A 92 -7.94 -6.67 4.02
C PHE A 92 -7.01 -6.68 5.24
N ALA A 93 -7.31 -5.87 6.26
CA ALA A 93 -6.44 -5.70 7.42
C ALA A 93 -6.22 -7.01 8.17
N LYS A 94 -7.29 -7.77 8.46
CA LYS A 94 -7.19 -9.01 9.25
C LYS A 94 -6.32 -10.08 8.57
N PRO A 95 -6.53 -10.44 7.29
CA PRO A 95 -5.66 -11.39 6.58
C PRO A 95 -4.18 -10.98 6.50
N LEU A 96 -3.90 -9.68 6.41
CA LEU A 96 -2.53 -9.13 6.38
C LEU A 96 -1.86 -9.23 7.75
N LEU A 97 -2.57 -8.85 8.81
CA LEU A 97 -2.10 -8.96 10.20
C LEU A 97 -1.81 -10.41 10.59
N ASP A 98 -2.70 -11.34 10.23
CA ASP A 98 -2.53 -12.78 10.52
C ASP A 98 -1.29 -13.38 9.84
N ARG A 99 -0.75 -12.70 8.82
CA ARG A 99 0.48 -13.07 8.11
C ARG A 99 1.71 -12.30 8.61
N GLY A 100 1.58 -11.51 9.67
CA GLY A 100 2.68 -10.80 10.32
C GLY A 100 3.03 -9.45 9.72
N ALA A 101 2.28 -8.98 8.70
CA ALA A 101 2.49 -7.64 8.17
C ALA A 101 1.98 -6.58 9.16
N ARG A 102 2.66 -5.43 9.22
CA ARG A 102 2.12 -4.25 9.92
C ARG A 102 1.17 -3.52 9.00
N VAL A 103 -0.05 -3.25 9.46
CA VAL A 103 -1.07 -2.57 8.66
C VAL A 103 -1.23 -1.13 9.13
N ILE A 104 -1.20 -0.18 8.19
CA ILE A 104 -1.47 1.23 8.41
C ILE A 104 -2.69 1.60 7.55
N ASP A 105 -3.84 1.79 8.19
CA ASP A 105 -5.07 2.19 7.50
C ASP A 105 -5.20 3.72 7.43
N LEU A 106 -5.31 4.25 6.22
CA LEU A 106 -5.55 5.69 5.98
C LEU A 106 -7.03 6.05 6.10
N SER A 107 -7.92 5.06 6.07
CA SER A 107 -9.37 5.25 6.20
C SER A 107 -9.78 5.57 7.64
N ALA A 108 -11.09 5.56 7.91
CA ALA A 108 -11.64 5.78 9.25
C ALA A 108 -11.88 4.47 10.04
N ASP A 109 -11.76 3.31 9.40
CA ASP A 109 -12.30 2.02 9.88
C ASP A 109 -11.80 1.62 11.27
N PHE A 110 -10.55 1.96 11.58
CA PHE A 110 -9.91 1.60 12.86
C PHE A 110 -9.63 2.81 13.78
N ARG A 111 -10.15 3.99 13.46
CA ARG A 111 -9.89 5.21 14.27
C ARG A 111 -10.66 5.21 15.58
N LEU A 112 -11.91 4.74 15.57
CA LEU A 112 -12.78 4.73 16.73
C LEU A 112 -12.63 3.42 17.52
N ARG A 113 -12.56 3.53 18.84
CA ARG A 113 -12.46 2.37 19.75
C ARG A 113 -13.82 1.80 20.18
N SER A 114 -14.92 2.48 19.83
CA SER A 114 -16.28 2.08 20.18
C SER A 114 -17.05 1.75 18.90
N ALA A 115 -17.54 0.51 18.81
CA ALA A 115 -18.40 0.09 17.72
C ALA A 115 -19.71 0.89 17.67
N ASP A 116 -20.22 1.34 18.82
CA ASP A 116 -21.45 2.14 18.89
C ASP A 116 -21.27 3.56 18.35
N LEU A 117 -20.09 4.15 18.53
CA LEU A 117 -19.74 5.46 17.94
C LEU A 117 -19.43 5.37 16.45
N TYR A 118 -19.12 4.17 15.96
CA TYR A 118 -18.73 3.93 14.56
C TYR A 118 -19.92 3.73 13.63
N ARG A 119 -21.10 3.38 14.17
CA ARG A 119 -22.31 3.02 13.40
C ARG A 119 -22.71 4.06 12.37
#